data_AF-A0A520R175-F1
#
_entry.id   AF-A0A520R175-F1
#
_cell.length_a   1.000
_cell.length_b   1.000
_cell.length_c   1.000
_cell.angle_alpha   90.00
_cell.angle_beta   90.00
_cell.angle_gamma   90.00
#
_symmetry.space_group_name_H-M   'P 1'
#
loop_
_entity.id
_entity.type
_entity.pdbx_description
1 polymer ?
#
loop_
_entity_poly.entity_id
_entity_poly.type
_entity_poly.pdbx_seq_one_letter_code
_entity_poly.pdbx_strand_id
1 'polypeptide(L)'
;MHVADLADLDGVFSKCAAGGTTRATLVISPTIRPDAAFADAVVKAALAHPGLSELALVHDASSIGFVASTLQLRLPRISVRAMKREEAGVPTADLRKSGERLRYAIVPLPLGADAAMVAQALKKVETAPRIAVLFEGAERPTRALFDLLGKQLRSRIGLQEVILVHPSPSVGFMSSSLALQLSRVKVRVVRHPSDLERLAG
;
A
#
# COMPACT_ATOMS: atom_id res chain seq x y z
N MET A 1 -13.66 -6.22 10.51
CA MET A 1 -12.38 -6.42 9.80
C MET A 1 -11.63 -5.11 9.83
N HIS A 2 -10.41 -5.07 10.35
CA HIS A 2 -9.65 -3.83 10.49
C HIS A 2 -8.47 -3.82 9.50
N VAL A 3 -8.43 -2.78 8.66
CA VAL A 3 -7.36 -2.54 7.70
C VAL A 3 -6.24 -1.83 8.43
N ALA A 4 -5.06 -2.44 8.48
CA ALA A 4 -3.92 -1.91 9.19
C ALA A 4 -2.94 -1.24 8.23
N ASP A 5 -2.67 0.03 8.49
CA ASP A 5 -1.41 0.65 8.12
C ASP A 5 -0.37 0.34 9.22
N LEU A 6 0.92 0.35 8.91
CA LEU A 6 2.00 0.17 9.90
C LEU A 6 1.88 1.12 11.09
N ALA A 7 1.25 2.29 10.87
CA ALA A 7 1.00 3.31 11.89
C ALA A 7 -0.24 3.07 12.78
N ASP A 8 -1.12 2.11 12.45
CA ASP A 8 -2.38 1.85 13.19
C ASP A 8 -2.42 0.44 13.82
N LEU A 9 -1.27 -0.25 13.89
CA LEU A 9 -1.17 -1.59 14.48
C LEU A 9 -1.72 -1.63 15.91
N ASP A 10 -1.28 -0.71 16.77
CA ASP A 10 -1.76 -0.61 18.16
C ASP A 10 -3.27 -0.31 18.23
N GLY A 11 -3.81 0.47 17.29
CA GLY A 11 -5.24 0.76 17.20
C GLY A 11 -6.08 -0.47 16.84
N VAL A 12 -5.55 -1.35 15.97
CA VAL A 12 -6.19 -2.62 15.61
C VAL A 12 -6.24 -3.57 16.81
N PHE A 13 -5.11 -3.76 17.50
CA PHE A 13 -5.07 -4.66 18.66
C PHE A 13 -5.87 -4.11 19.86
N SER A 14 -5.85 -2.79 20.08
CA SER A 14 -6.65 -2.14 21.12
C SER A 14 -8.15 -2.31 20.89
N LYS A 15 -8.61 -2.27 19.63
CA LYS A 15 -10.02 -2.55 19.28
C LYS A 15 -10.39 -4.01 19.51
N CYS A 16 -9.52 -4.96 19.18
CA CYS A 16 -9.72 -6.37 19.49
C CYS A 16 -9.82 -6.63 21.01
N ALA A 17 -8.94 -5.99 21.79
CA ALA A 17 -8.96 -6.08 23.25
C ALA A 17 -10.22 -5.44 23.86
N ALA A 18 -10.65 -4.27 23.36
CA ALA A 18 -11.86 -3.60 23.81
C ALA A 18 -13.14 -4.38 23.48
N GLY A 19 -13.15 -5.13 22.38
CA GLY A 19 -14.24 -6.03 22.00
C GLY A 19 -14.28 -7.35 22.78
N GLY A 20 -13.34 -7.59 23.71
CA GLY A 20 -13.25 -8.86 24.45
C GLY A 20 -12.84 -10.06 23.59
N THR A 21 -12.29 -9.81 22.39
CA THR A 21 -11.93 -10.87 21.45
C THR A 21 -10.46 -11.24 21.60
N THR A 22 -10.18 -12.55 21.63
CA THR A 22 -8.80 -13.07 21.68
C THR A 22 -8.21 -13.29 20.28
N ARG A 23 -8.92 -12.87 19.23
CA ARG A 23 -8.57 -13.09 17.82
C ARG A 23 -8.43 -11.76 17.08
N ALA A 24 -7.32 -11.57 16.40
CA ALA A 24 -7.08 -10.40 15.55
C ALA A 24 -6.90 -10.82 14.08
N THR A 25 -7.53 -10.08 13.17
CA THR A 25 -7.30 -10.20 11.73
C THR A 25 -6.70 -8.90 11.23
N LEU A 26 -5.46 -8.97 10.77
CA LEU A 26 -4.67 -7.86 10.30
C LEU A 26 -4.65 -7.84 8.78
N VAL A 27 -5.43 -6.94 8.17
CA VAL A 27 -5.40 -6.74 6.72
C VAL A 27 -4.33 -5.72 6.38
N ILE A 28 -3.23 -6.19 5.78
CA ILE A 28 -2.05 -5.38 5.50
C ILE A 28 -2.27 -4.65 4.17
N SER A 29 -1.98 -3.34 4.13
CA SER A 29 -2.04 -2.54 2.90
C SER A 29 -1.15 -3.14 1.80
N PRO A 30 -1.58 -3.18 0.52
CA PRO A 30 -0.75 -3.69 -0.58
C PRO A 30 0.51 -2.85 -0.81
N THR A 31 0.56 -1.63 -0.30
CA THR A 31 1.75 -0.77 -0.34
C THR A 31 2.79 -1.18 0.70
N ILE A 32 2.46 -2.03 1.67
CA ILE A 32 3.39 -2.48 2.70
C ILE A 32 4.02 -3.78 2.24
N ARG A 33 5.36 -3.82 2.15
CA ARG A 33 6.05 -5.10 2.01
C ARG A 33 6.18 -5.71 3.41
N PRO A 34 5.59 -6.89 3.68
CA PRO A 34 5.77 -7.54 4.97
C PRO A 34 7.20 -8.09 5.05
N ASP A 35 8.05 -7.38 5.80
CA ASP A 35 9.47 -7.66 6.02
C ASP A 35 9.79 -7.83 7.53
N ALA A 36 11.07 -7.83 7.89
CA ALA A 36 11.50 -7.99 9.28
C ALA A 36 11.06 -6.82 10.18
N ALA A 37 11.09 -5.58 9.68
CA ALA A 37 10.68 -4.40 10.44
C ALA A 37 9.17 -4.43 10.71
N PHE A 38 8.38 -4.88 9.73
CA PHE A 38 6.96 -5.15 9.92
C PHE A 38 6.73 -6.24 10.99
N ALA A 39 7.48 -7.34 10.94
CA ALA A 39 7.37 -8.40 11.93
C ALA A 39 7.70 -7.88 13.35
N ASP A 40 8.76 -7.07 13.52
CA ASP A 40 9.11 -6.44 14.79
C ASP A 40 7.99 -5.57 15.35
N ALA A 41 7.37 -4.75 14.50
CA ALA A 41 6.25 -3.91 14.89
C ALA A 41 5.04 -4.73 15.35
N VAL A 42 4.72 -5.82 14.64
CA VAL A 42 3.63 -6.73 15.01
C VAL A 42 3.92 -7.45 16.33
N VAL A 43 5.15 -7.90 16.56
CA VAL A 43 5.54 -8.53 17.84
C VAL A 43 5.37 -7.55 18.99
N LYS A 44 5.88 -6.33 18.84
CA LYS A 44 5.77 -5.30 19.88
C LYS A 44 4.30 -5.02 20.24
N ALA A 45 3.45 -4.86 19.22
CA ALA A 45 2.03 -4.61 19.43
C ALA A 45 1.32 -5.82 20.07
N ALA A 46 1.56 -7.04 19.57
CA ALA A 46 0.94 -8.26 20.11
C ALA A 46 1.31 -8.52 21.58
N LEU A 47 2.56 -8.25 21.98
CA LEU A 47 3.00 -8.40 23.37
C LEU A 47 2.34 -7.40 24.33
N ALA A 48 1.92 -6.23 23.84
CA ALA A 48 1.15 -5.27 24.63
C ALA A 48 -0.29 -5.73 24.94
N HIS A 49 -0.74 -6.82 24.29
CA HIS A 49 -2.10 -7.35 24.43
C HIS A 49 -2.08 -8.84 24.84
N PRO A 50 -1.90 -9.15 26.14
CA PRO A 50 -1.69 -10.52 26.62
C PRO A 50 -2.90 -11.46 26.45
N GLY A 51 -4.09 -10.93 26.16
CA GLY A 51 -5.29 -11.72 25.87
C GLY A 51 -5.40 -12.23 24.43
N LEU A 52 -4.46 -11.87 23.55
CA LEU A 52 -4.47 -12.31 22.16
C LEU A 52 -3.98 -13.76 22.05
N SER A 53 -4.80 -14.64 21.46
CA SER A 53 -4.51 -16.05 21.24
C SER A 53 -4.38 -16.43 19.76
N GLU A 54 -4.97 -15.65 18.85
CA GLU A 54 -4.89 -15.90 17.40
C GLU A 54 -4.66 -14.61 16.61
N LEU A 55 -3.79 -14.69 15.59
CA LEU A 55 -3.46 -13.60 14.68
C LEU A 55 -3.50 -14.09 13.23
N ALA A 56 -4.44 -13.59 12.44
CA ALA A 56 -4.48 -13.80 10.99
C ALA A 56 -3.87 -12.59 10.27
N LEU A 57 -2.87 -12.84 9.43
CA LEU A 57 -2.24 -11.82 8.57
C LEU A 57 -2.78 -11.97 7.16
N VAL A 58 -3.35 -10.91 6.61
CA VAL A 58 -3.96 -10.93 5.27
C VAL A 58 -3.16 -10.02 4.35
N HIS A 59 -2.49 -10.61 3.35
CA HIS A 59 -1.71 -9.88 2.35
C HIS A 59 -1.53 -10.71 1.07
N ASP A 60 -1.38 -10.06 -0.09
CA ASP A 60 -1.26 -10.76 -1.38
C ASP A 60 0.19 -11.15 -1.73
N ALA A 61 1.18 -10.53 -1.08
CA ALA A 61 2.58 -10.89 -1.30
C ALA A 61 2.88 -12.30 -0.77
N SER A 62 3.58 -13.10 -1.57
CA SER A 62 4.03 -14.45 -1.20
C SER A 62 4.92 -14.49 0.05
N SER A 63 5.59 -13.38 0.39
CA SER A 63 6.40 -13.25 1.60
C SER A 63 5.60 -13.28 2.90
N ILE A 64 4.26 -13.16 2.85
CA ILE A 64 3.43 -13.13 4.06
C ILE A 64 3.49 -14.44 4.87
N GLY A 65 3.64 -15.59 4.19
CA GLY A 65 3.82 -16.87 4.85
C GLY A 65 5.11 -16.93 5.68
N PHE A 66 6.19 -16.35 5.17
CA PHE A 66 7.47 -16.27 5.88
C PHE A 66 7.37 -15.38 7.12
N VAL A 67 6.69 -14.24 7.00
CA VAL A 67 6.44 -13.35 8.14
C VAL A 67 5.57 -14.04 9.20
N ALA A 68 4.51 -14.77 8.80
CA ALA A 68 3.70 -15.54 9.75
C ALA A 68 4.53 -16.58 10.50
N SER A 69 5.40 -17.34 9.82
CA SER A 69 6.31 -18.30 10.48
C SER A 69 7.26 -17.62 11.46
N THR A 70 7.81 -16.46 11.09
CA THR A 70 8.70 -15.67 11.95
C THR A 70 7.97 -15.18 13.21
N LEU A 71 6.73 -14.71 13.05
CA LEU A 71 5.89 -14.28 14.16
C LEU A 71 5.50 -15.45 15.05
N GLN A 72 5.18 -16.62 14.50
CA GLN A 72 4.85 -17.82 15.26
C GLN A 72 6.00 -18.25 16.20
N LEU A 73 7.25 -18.11 15.75
CA LEU A 73 8.43 -18.40 16.57
C LEU A 73 8.63 -17.40 17.71
N ARG A 74 8.29 -16.12 17.47
CA ARG A 74 8.50 -15.03 18.43
C ARG A 74 7.31 -14.82 19.38
N LEU A 75 6.13 -15.32 19.00
CA LEU A 75 4.89 -15.27 19.74
C LEU A 75 4.37 -16.69 19.98
N PRO A 76 5.07 -17.54 20.75
CA PRO A 76 4.78 -18.97 20.85
C PRO A 76 3.42 -19.29 21.47
N ARG A 77 2.79 -18.32 22.15
CA ARG A 77 1.46 -18.47 22.76
C ARG A 77 0.31 -18.00 21.85
N ILE A 78 0.63 -17.48 20.67
CA ILE A 78 -0.33 -16.94 19.71
C ILE A 78 -0.29 -17.80 18.46
N SER A 79 -1.44 -18.29 18.00
CA SER A 79 -1.53 -18.98 16.71
C SER A 79 -1.52 -17.94 15.59
N VAL A 80 -0.47 -17.94 14.78
CA VAL A 80 -0.30 -17.01 13.65
C VAL A 80 -0.57 -17.73 12.35
N ARG A 81 -1.41 -17.14 11.49
CA ARG A 81 -1.72 -17.69 10.16
C ARG A 81 -1.60 -16.61 9.11
N ALA A 82 -1.07 -16.98 7.96
CA ALA A 82 -1.12 -16.14 6.77
C ALA A 82 -2.30 -16.54 5.90
N MET A 83 -3.01 -15.56 5.35
CA MET A 83 -4.14 -15.77 4.45
C MET A 83 -4.00 -14.84 3.25
N LYS A 84 -4.45 -15.31 2.09
CA LYS A 84 -4.68 -14.41 0.95
C LYS A 84 -5.94 -13.58 1.21
N ARG A 85 -6.06 -12.42 0.56
CA ARG A 85 -7.25 -11.56 0.71
C ARG A 85 -8.55 -12.29 0.33
N GLU A 86 -8.51 -13.06 -0.75
CA GLU A 86 -9.64 -13.86 -1.22
C GLU A 86 -10.12 -14.88 -0.17
N GLU A 87 -9.19 -15.58 0.49
CA GLU A 87 -9.48 -16.57 1.54
C GLU A 87 -10.07 -15.92 2.79
N ALA A 88 -9.69 -14.68 3.07
CA ALA A 88 -10.19 -13.92 4.21
C ALA A 88 -11.57 -13.30 3.93
N GLY A 89 -12.08 -13.34 2.70
CA GLY A 89 -13.25 -12.55 2.30
C GLY A 89 -13.01 -11.03 2.36
N VAL A 90 -11.73 -10.63 2.43
CA VAL A 90 -11.33 -9.24 2.20
C VAL A 90 -11.46 -9.02 0.71
N PRO A 91 -12.29 -8.07 0.24
CA PRO A 91 -12.22 -7.65 -1.14
C PRO A 91 -10.77 -7.25 -1.38
N THR A 92 -10.07 -7.96 -2.28
CA THR A 92 -8.90 -7.37 -2.94
C THR A 92 -9.38 -6.00 -3.33
N ALA A 93 -8.74 -4.93 -2.81
CA ALA A 93 -9.03 -3.60 -3.29
C ALA A 93 -8.61 -3.70 -4.75
N ASP A 94 -9.59 -4.02 -5.59
CA ASP A 94 -9.44 -4.28 -6.99
C ASP A 94 -9.28 -2.87 -7.51
N LEU A 95 -8.06 -2.35 -7.30
CA LEU A 95 -7.69 -0.98 -7.55
C LEU A 95 -8.01 -0.63 -9.01
N ARG A 96 -8.06 -1.65 -9.88
CA ARG A 96 -8.60 -1.59 -11.23
C ARG A 96 -10.11 -1.30 -11.29
N LYS A 97 -10.97 -1.99 -10.51
CA LYS A 97 -12.42 -1.71 -10.42
C LYS A 97 -12.74 -0.40 -9.71
N SER A 98 -11.99 -0.03 -8.66
CA SER A 98 -12.09 1.32 -8.10
C SER A 98 -11.59 2.35 -9.11
N GLY A 99 -10.54 2.07 -9.89
CA GLY A 99 -10.08 2.94 -10.98
C GLY A 99 -11.14 3.21 -12.07
N GLU A 100 -11.89 2.19 -12.48
CA GLU A 100 -13.02 2.34 -13.42
C GLU A 100 -14.14 3.21 -12.86
N ARG A 101 -14.47 3.09 -11.57
CA ARG A 101 -15.46 3.97 -10.90
C ARG A 101 -14.94 5.39 -10.65
N LEU A 102 -13.65 5.55 -10.39
CA LEU A 102 -13.02 6.82 -10.00
C LEU A 102 -12.46 7.62 -11.20
N ARG A 103 -12.56 7.08 -12.43
CA ARG A 103 -11.95 7.62 -13.66
C ARG A 103 -10.42 7.80 -13.57
N TYR A 104 -9.76 7.07 -12.68
CA TYR A 104 -8.29 7.01 -12.62
C TYR A 104 -7.81 5.67 -13.16
N ALA A 105 -6.84 5.71 -14.06
CA ALA A 105 -6.14 4.50 -14.44
C ALA A 105 -5.05 4.19 -13.41
N ILE A 106 -5.07 2.99 -12.84
CA ILE A 106 -4.14 2.63 -11.77
C ILE A 106 -2.90 1.96 -12.35
N VAL A 107 -1.74 2.50 -11.99
CA VAL A 107 -0.43 2.06 -12.45
C VAL A 107 0.36 1.56 -11.25
N PRO A 108 0.36 0.24 -10.99
CA PRO A 108 1.27 -0.34 -10.01
C PRO A 108 2.70 -0.23 -10.51
N LEU A 109 3.59 0.27 -9.65
CA LEU A 109 5.02 0.37 -9.91
C LEU A 109 5.80 -0.20 -8.72
N PRO A 110 6.61 -1.24 -8.92
CA PRO A 110 7.55 -1.67 -7.90
C PRO A 110 8.62 -0.58 -7.68
N LEU A 111 9.09 -0.42 -6.45
CA LEU A 111 10.06 0.62 -6.08
C LEU A 111 11.44 0.47 -6.77
N GLY A 112 11.75 -0.73 -7.26
CA GLY A 112 12.92 -1.03 -8.10
C GLY A 112 12.65 -0.93 -9.61
N ALA A 113 11.53 -0.33 -10.03
CA ALA A 113 11.19 -0.20 -11.44
C ALA A 113 12.24 0.62 -12.20
N ASP A 114 12.78 0.02 -13.25
CA ASP A 114 13.64 0.72 -14.20
C ASP A 114 12.82 1.50 -15.25
N ALA A 115 13.51 2.16 -16.17
CA ALA A 115 12.89 2.95 -17.23
C ALA A 115 11.94 2.11 -18.11
N ALA A 116 12.26 0.85 -18.37
CA ALA A 116 11.46 -0.03 -19.22
C ALA A 116 10.18 -0.46 -18.51
N MET A 117 10.27 -0.81 -17.22
CA MET A 117 9.12 -1.16 -16.40
C MET A 117 8.15 0.02 -16.25
N VAL A 118 8.67 1.22 -15.99
CA VAL A 118 7.85 2.45 -15.89
C VAL A 118 7.16 2.74 -17.22
N ALA A 119 7.89 2.69 -18.33
CA ALA A 119 7.32 2.90 -19.66
C ALA A 119 6.23 1.88 -19.99
N GLN A 120 6.46 0.60 -19.70
CA GLN A 120 5.51 -0.47 -19.96
C GLN A 120 4.24 -0.35 -19.12
N ALA A 121 4.38 -0.02 -17.83
CA ALA A 121 3.24 0.18 -16.93
C ALA A 121 2.40 1.37 -17.37
N LEU A 122 3.05 2.47 -17.75
CA LEU A 122 2.37 3.66 -18.25
C LEU A 122 1.73 3.42 -19.62
N LYS A 123 2.34 2.67 -20.54
CA LYS A 123 1.78 2.39 -21.88
C LYS A 123 0.37 1.80 -21.82
N LYS A 124 0.07 0.98 -20.81
CA LYS A 124 -1.28 0.41 -20.60
C LYS A 124 -2.36 1.44 -20.31
N VAL A 125 -1.97 2.65 -19.91
CA VAL A 125 -2.85 3.75 -19.50
C VAL A 125 -2.56 5.04 -20.29
N GLU A 126 -2.07 4.91 -21.53
CA GLU A 126 -1.62 6.03 -22.35
C GLU A 126 -2.71 7.07 -22.63
N THR A 127 -3.96 6.63 -22.80
CA THR A 127 -5.11 7.48 -23.08
C THR A 127 -5.82 8.00 -21.83
N ALA A 128 -5.36 7.62 -20.64
CA ALA A 128 -6.03 7.98 -19.40
C ALA A 128 -5.73 9.44 -19.02
N PRO A 129 -6.77 10.30 -18.89
CA PRO A 129 -6.57 11.69 -18.49
C PRO A 129 -6.20 11.84 -17.01
N ARG A 130 -6.43 10.81 -16.19
CA ARG A 130 -6.07 10.80 -14.78
C ARG A 130 -5.45 9.47 -14.39
N ILE A 131 -4.33 9.52 -13.68
CA ILE A 131 -3.54 8.35 -13.34
C ILE A 131 -3.28 8.31 -11.83
N ALA A 132 -3.45 7.14 -11.23
CA ALA A 132 -2.99 6.87 -9.87
C ALA A 132 -1.78 5.94 -9.93
N VAL A 133 -0.61 6.45 -9.57
CA VAL A 133 0.63 5.66 -9.47
C VAL A 133 0.70 5.07 -8.08
N LEU A 134 0.61 3.75 -8.01
CA LEU A 134 0.73 2.98 -6.78
C LEU A 134 2.17 2.48 -6.66
N PHE A 135 2.92 3.00 -5.70
CA PHE A 135 4.25 2.48 -5.41
C PHE A 135 4.11 1.23 -4.53
N GLU A 136 4.55 0.09 -5.05
CA GLU A 136 4.47 -1.19 -4.37
C GLU A 136 5.73 -1.41 -3.51
N GLY A 137 5.52 -1.47 -2.19
CA GLY A 137 6.55 -1.77 -1.18
C GLY A 137 6.73 -0.65 -0.15
N ALA A 138 7.38 -0.97 0.98
CA ALA A 138 7.58 -0.05 2.10
C ALA A 138 8.84 0.82 1.98
N GLU A 139 9.73 0.51 1.04
CA GLU A 139 10.93 1.30 0.81
C GLU A 139 10.59 2.68 0.23
N ARG A 140 11.46 3.66 0.43
CA ARG A 140 11.20 5.02 -0.07
C ARG A 140 11.42 5.03 -1.59
N PRO A 141 10.45 5.53 -2.39
CA PRO A 141 10.70 5.78 -3.80
C PRO A 141 11.94 6.66 -3.98
N THR A 142 12.78 6.33 -4.94
CA THR A 142 14.00 7.09 -5.19
C THR A 142 13.70 8.31 -6.07
N ARG A 143 14.57 9.32 -5.98
CA ARG A 143 14.51 10.48 -6.89
C ARG A 143 14.63 10.05 -8.36
N ALA A 144 15.45 9.04 -8.64
CA ALA A 144 15.62 8.49 -9.97
C ALA A 144 14.30 7.96 -10.55
N LEU A 145 13.50 7.25 -9.73
CA LEU A 145 12.18 6.77 -10.14
C LEU A 145 11.21 7.94 -10.45
N PHE A 146 11.26 9.01 -9.67
CA PHE A 146 10.47 10.23 -9.90
C PHE A 146 10.87 10.95 -11.19
N ASP A 147 12.17 11.03 -11.47
CA ASP A 147 12.67 11.64 -12.71
C ASP A 147 12.29 10.80 -13.95
N LEU A 148 12.29 9.46 -13.82
CA LEU A 148 11.79 8.55 -14.86
C LEU A 148 10.29 8.74 -15.10
N LEU A 149 9.50 8.78 -14.03
CA LEU A 149 8.06 9.06 -14.08
C LEU A 149 7.80 10.40 -14.75
N GLY A 150 8.49 11.46 -14.34
CA GLY A 150 8.35 12.79 -14.92
C GLY A 150 8.67 12.82 -16.42
N LYS A 151 9.75 12.17 -16.85
CA LYS A 151 10.11 12.04 -18.27
C LYS A 151 9.02 11.33 -19.08
N GLN A 152 8.48 10.22 -18.57
CA GLN A 152 7.46 9.42 -19.26
C GLN A 152 6.07 10.08 -19.26
N LEU A 153 5.74 10.86 -18.22
CA LEU A 153 4.45 11.54 -18.12
C LEU A 153 4.44 12.88 -18.87
N ARG A 154 5.59 13.57 -19.01
CA ARG A 154 5.69 14.86 -19.70
C ARG A 154 5.39 14.76 -21.19
N SER A 155 5.65 13.61 -21.81
CA SER A 155 5.35 13.35 -23.23
C SER A 155 3.87 13.04 -23.48
N ARG A 156 3.05 12.94 -22.44
CA ARG A 156 1.64 12.57 -22.58
C ARG A 156 0.75 13.75 -22.90
N ILE A 157 -0.04 13.58 -23.95
CA ILE A 157 -1.06 14.54 -24.36
C ILE A 157 -2.37 14.17 -23.66
N GLY A 158 -3.03 15.15 -23.05
CA GLY A 158 -4.35 14.96 -22.40
C GLY A 158 -4.31 14.47 -20.95
N LEU A 159 -3.13 14.27 -20.36
CA LEU A 159 -3.00 13.99 -18.94
C LEU A 159 -3.33 15.25 -18.12
N GLN A 160 -4.27 15.13 -17.18
CA GLN A 160 -4.78 16.21 -16.34
C GLN A 160 -4.35 16.07 -14.89
N GLU A 161 -4.29 14.84 -14.37
CA GLU A 161 -4.00 14.60 -12.95
C GLU A 161 -3.18 13.33 -12.73
N VAL A 162 -2.23 13.41 -11.80
CA VAL A 162 -1.41 12.29 -11.32
C VAL A 162 -1.50 12.24 -9.81
N ILE A 163 -1.96 11.11 -9.27
CA ILE A 163 -1.97 10.84 -7.84
C ILE A 163 -0.87 9.85 -7.52
N LEU A 164 -0.01 10.21 -6.58
CA LEU A 164 1.03 9.34 -6.05
C LEU A 164 0.51 8.69 -4.76
N VAL A 165 0.45 7.36 -4.73
CA VAL A 165 -0.06 6.59 -3.60
C VAL A 165 1.12 5.93 -2.90
N HIS A 166 1.47 6.43 -1.71
CA HIS A 166 2.53 5.85 -0.89
C HIS A 166 2.48 6.36 0.57
N PRO A 167 2.73 5.52 1.58
CA PRO A 167 2.65 5.93 3.00
C PRO A 167 3.78 6.89 3.43
N SER A 168 4.94 6.88 2.75
CA SER A 168 6.08 7.71 3.15
C SER A 168 5.86 9.22 2.96
N PRO A 169 6.12 10.07 3.96
CA PRO A 169 6.06 11.52 3.83
C PRO A 169 7.10 12.09 2.84
N SER A 170 8.18 11.35 2.55
CA SER A 170 9.19 11.75 1.56
C SER A 170 8.59 11.94 0.16
N VAL A 171 7.52 11.20 -0.16
CA VAL A 171 6.79 11.32 -1.43
C VAL A 171 6.12 12.68 -1.56
N GLY A 172 5.69 13.29 -0.46
CA GLY A 172 5.18 14.66 -0.44
C GLY A 172 6.21 15.65 -0.98
N PHE A 173 7.44 15.59 -0.48
CA PHE A 173 8.52 16.47 -0.94
C PHE A 173 8.90 16.23 -2.41
N MET A 174 8.98 14.97 -2.83
CA MET A 174 9.32 14.63 -4.21
C MET A 174 8.19 14.96 -5.20
N SER A 175 6.94 14.96 -4.74
CA SER A 175 5.78 15.34 -5.56
C SER A 175 5.86 16.78 -6.05
N SER A 176 6.44 17.69 -5.27
CA SER A 176 6.66 19.08 -5.70
C SER A 176 7.62 19.15 -6.89
N SER A 177 8.69 18.35 -6.89
CA SER A 177 9.61 18.26 -8.04
C SER A 177 8.90 17.69 -9.27
N LEU A 178 8.05 16.67 -9.09
CA LEU A 178 7.25 16.11 -10.18
C LEU A 178 6.22 17.13 -10.72
N ALA A 179 5.58 17.89 -9.84
CA ALA A 179 4.63 18.94 -10.22
C ALA A 179 5.29 20.05 -11.05
N LEU A 180 6.54 20.42 -10.72
CA LEU A 180 7.32 21.36 -11.51
C LEU A 180 7.65 20.81 -12.91
N GLN A 181 8.01 19.53 -13.01
CA GLN A 181 8.27 18.87 -14.29
C GLN A 181 7.00 18.72 -15.15
N LEU A 182 5.85 18.54 -14.50
CA LEU A 182 4.54 18.37 -15.11
C LEU A 182 3.67 19.62 -14.92
N SER A 183 4.16 20.79 -15.33
CA SER A 183 3.58 22.10 -15.02
C SER A 183 2.10 22.31 -15.42
N ARG A 184 1.55 21.45 -16.30
CA ARG A 184 0.15 21.48 -16.74
C ARG A 184 -0.72 20.37 -16.15
N VAL A 185 -0.15 19.54 -15.27
CA VAL A 185 -0.79 18.36 -14.68
C VAL A 185 -0.88 18.57 -13.18
N LYS A 186 -2.07 18.35 -12.61
CA LYS A 186 -2.26 18.40 -11.15
C LYS A 186 -1.59 17.17 -10.52
N VAL A 187 -0.67 17.39 -9.58
CA VAL A 187 -0.03 16.30 -8.82
C VAL A 187 -0.55 16.30 -7.39
N ARG A 188 -0.99 15.14 -6.91
CA ARG A 188 -1.44 14.93 -5.53
C ARG A 188 -0.76 13.72 -4.91
N VAL A 189 -0.72 13.69 -3.59
CA VAL A 189 -0.21 12.55 -2.83
C VAL A 189 -1.30 12.05 -1.90
N VAL A 190 -1.49 10.75 -1.87
CA VAL A 190 -2.33 10.07 -0.87
C VAL A 190 -1.52 8.97 -0.20
N ARG A 191 -1.83 8.71 1.08
CA ARG A 191 -1.05 7.76 1.89
C ARG A 191 -1.56 6.34 1.74
N HIS A 192 -2.88 6.19 1.59
CA HIS A 192 -3.51 4.90 1.44
C HIS A 192 -4.31 4.80 0.14
N PRO A 193 -4.37 3.64 -0.52
CA PRO A 193 -5.21 3.45 -1.70
C PRO A 193 -6.70 3.76 -1.45
N SER A 194 -7.20 3.51 -0.24
CA SER A 194 -8.58 3.87 0.15
C SER A 194 -8.85 5.38 0.16
N ASP A 195 -7.82 6.22 0.28
CA ASP A 195 -7.99 7.67 0.19
C ASP A 195 -8.28 8.13 -1.24
N LEU A 196 -7.98 7.29 -2.26
CA LEU A 196 -8.39 7.58 -3.65
C LEU A 196 -9.91 7.63 -3.77
N GLU A 197 -10.64 6.78 -3.04
CA GLU A 197 -12.10 6.73 -3.09
C GLU A 197 -12.73 7.98 -2.50
N ARG A 198 -12.09 8.57 -1.48
CA ARG A 198 -12.52 9.84 -0.86
C ARG A 198 -12.30 11.05 -1.75
N LEU A 199 -11.40 10.96 -2.74
CA LEU A 199 -11.10 12.08 -3.65
C LEU A 199 -12.06 12.19 -4.84
N ALA A 200 -12.96 11.22 -5.01
CA ALA A 200 -13.94 11.20 -6.11
C ALA A 200 -15.37 11.57 -5.70
N GLY A 201 -15.60 11.83 -4.40
CA GLY A 201 -16.81 12.49 -3.90
C GLY A 201 -16.59 13.99 -3.75
#